data_AF-A0A821WDT1-F1
#
_entry.id   AF-A0A821WDT1-F1
#
_cell.length_a   1.000
_cell.length_b   1.000
_cell.length_c   1.000
_cell.angle_alpha   90.00
_cell.angle_beta   90.00
_cell.angle_gamma   90.00
#
_symmetry.space_group_name_H-M   'P 1'
#
loop_
_entity.id
_entity.type
_entity.pdbx_description
1 polymer ?
#
loop_
_entity_poly.entity_id
_entity_poly.type
_entity_poly.pdbx_seq_one_letter_code
_entity_poly.pdbx_strand_id
1 'polypeptide(L)'
;CPSNDQKPTEYRLEYEAVGHQVEESIDELNEYLILLCKTSAKLAQFLMKTSQMQHDDSIVSEIDRMIDEENVISQGETPRDLNKKLMEKLKQLKTNYQKQKNQTERNQSISDLAEIYNLLNLLKGIPMVNIQLDAIKNYQQTLLESNQRHISTTKIK
;
A
#
# COMPACT_ATOMS: atom_id res chain seq x y z
N CYS A 1 -16.20 16.43 31.71
CA CYS A 1 -15.58 16.60 30.39
C CYS A 1 -15.46 15.21 29.76
N PRO A 2 -16.12 14.89 28.64
CA PRO A 2 -15.85 13.63 27.99
C PRO A 2 -14.48 13.72 27.30
N SER A 3 -13.61 12.76 27.59
CA SER A 3 -12.31 12.57 26.99
C SER A 3 -12.48 12.31 25.50
N ASN A 4 -12.04 13.28 24.70
CA ASN A 4 -12.10 13.28 23.25
C ASN A 4 -10.93 12.46 22.65
N ASP A 5 -10.66 11.28 23.21
CA ASP A 5 -9.62 10.38 22.71
C ASP A 5 -10.20 9.52 21.58
N GLN A 6 -10.59 10.16 20.48
CA GLN A 6 -10.61 9.47 19.19
C GLN A 6 -9.15 9.28 18.78
N LYS A 7 -8.57 8.15 19.20
CA LYS A 7 -7.33 7.68 18.58
C LYS A 7 -7.58 7.61 17.06
N PRO A 8 -6.70 8.17 16.23
CA PRO A 8 -6.76 7.95 14.80
C PRO A 8 -6.78 6.43 14.58
N THR A 9 -7.78 5.93 13.86
CA THR A 9 -7.84 4.52 13.44
C THR A 9 -6.81 4.34 12.32
N GLU A 10 -5.54 4.42 12.70
CA GLU A 10 -4.40 4.22 11.82
C GLU A 10 -4.37 2.75 11.40
N TYR A 11 -4.40 2.49 10.09
CA TYR A 11 -4.23 1.15 9.57
C TYR A 11 -2.84 0.65 9.94
N ARG A 12 -2.81 -0.42 10.75
CA ARG A 12 -1.59 -1.14 11.13
C ARG A 12 -1.52 -2.44 10.37
N LEU A 13 -0.31 -2.80 9.97
CA LEU A 13 -0.04 -4.08 9.35
C LEU A 13 -0.21 -5.19 10.40
N GLU A 14 -1.22 -6.03 10.21
CA GLU A 14 -1.43 -7.24 11.00
C GLU A 14 -1.07 -8.45 10.12
N TYR A 15 -0.09 -9.24 10.56
CA TYR A 15 0.36 -10.42 9.85
C TYR A 15 -0.07 -11.68 10.62
N GLU A 16 -0.82 -12.54 9.94
CA GLU A 16 -1.05 -13.91 10.40
C GLU A 16 -0.26 -14.87 9.52
N ALA A 17 0.53 -15.74 10.14
CA ALA A 17 1.18 -16.83 9.42
C ALA A 17 0.11 -17.88 9.10
N VAL A 18 -0.52 -17.74 7.93
CA VAL A 18 -1.45 -18.75 7.41
C VAL A 18 -0.66 -19.91 6.81
N GLY A 19 -0.93 -21.12 7.30
CA GLY A 19 -0.28 -22.36 6.83
C GLY A 19 -0.75 -22.86 5.47
N HIS A 20 -1.52 -22.06 4.72
CA HIS A 20 -1.97 -22.43 3.39
C HIS A 20 -0.80 -22.29 2.40
N GLN A 21 -0.57 -23.32 1.59
CA GLN A 21 0.34 -23.21 0.46
C GLN A 21 -0.21 -22.16 -0.49
N VAL A 22 0.61 -21.16 -0.79
CA VAL A 22 0.39 -20.24 -1.89
C VAL A 22 0.50 -21.08 -3.17
N GLU A 23 -0.53 -21.05 -4.03
CA GLU A 23 -0.55 -21.86 -5.26
C GLU A 23 0.50 -21.37 -6.26
N GLU A 24 0.85 -20.08 -6.17
CA GLU A 24 1.84 -19.41 -7.00
C GLU A 24 3.27 -19.79 -6.62
N SER A 25 4.07 -20.07 -7.65
CA SER A 25 5.51 -20.25 -7.54
C SER A 25 6.22 -18.96 -7.12
N ILE A 26 7.45 -19.10 -6.59
CA ILE A 26 8.29 -17.95 -6.23
C ILE A 26 8.53 -17.03 -7.45
N ASP A 27 8.67 -17.61 -8.64
CA ASP A 27 8.90 -16.84 -9.87
C ASP A 27 7.66 -16.03 -10.25
N GLU A 28 6.46 -16.61 -10.18
CA GLU A 28 5.19 -15.89 -10.41
C GLU A 28 5.01 -14.75 -9.40
N LEU A 29 5.31 -14.99 -8.12
CA LEU A 29 5.25 -13.95 -7.08
C LEU A 29 6.23 -12.81 -7.36
N ASN A 30 7.42 -13.10 -7.89
CA ASN A 30 8.39 -12.08 -8.29
C ASN A 30 7.89 -11.27 -9.50
N GLU A 31 7.27 -11.91 -10.49
CA GLU A 31 6.67 -11.22 -11.64
C GLU A 31 5.54 -10.28 -11.21
N TYR A 32 4.68 -10.74 -10.30
CA TYR A 32 3.62 -9.93 -9.71
C TYR A 32 4.16 -8.72 -8.97
N LEU A 33 5.24 -8.89 -8.21
CA LEU A 33 5.89 -7.78 -7.53
C LEU A 33 6.43 -6.73 -8.52
N ILE A 34 7.07 -7.17 -9.62
CA ILE A 34 7.56 -6.27 -10.67
C ILE A 34 6.40 -5.50 -11.31
N LEU A 35 5.30 -6.18 -11.62
CA LEU A 35 4.10 -5.56 -12.20
C LEU A 35 3.48 -4.52 -11.25
N LEU A 36 3.40 -4.84 -9.96
CA LEU A 36 2.96 -3.92 -8.91
C LEU A 36 3.86 -2.68 -8.85
N CYS A 37 5.19 -2.86 -8.79
CA CYS A 37 6.14 -1.73 -8.79
C CYS A 37 5.94 -0.81 -9.99
N LYS A 38 5.85 -1.39 -11.19
CA LYS A 38 5.70 -0.64 -12.44
C LYS A 38 4.38 0.13 -12.47
N THR A 39 3.28 -0.51 -12.07
CA THR A 39 1.95 0.11 -12.06
C THR A 39 1.89 1.26 -11.06
N SER A 40 2.41 1.04 -9.85
CA SER A 40 2.53 2.05 -8.81
C SER A 40 3.33 3.26 -9.27
N ALA A 41 4.49 3.06 -9.92
CA ALA A 41 5.33 4.14 -10.41
C ALA A 41 4.64 4.98 -11.50
N LYS A 42 3.93 4.32 -12.44
CA LYS A 42 3.16 5.00 -13.48
C LYS A 42 1.98 5.79 -12.91
N LEU A 43 1.28 5.21 -11.94
CA LEU A 43 0.16 5.88 -11.26
C LEU A 43 0.65 7.10 -10.47
N ALA A 44 1.72 6.96 -9.69
CA ALA A 44 2.30 8.07 -8.94
C ALA A 44 2.71 9.22 -9.87
N GLN A 45 3.40 8.91 -10.97
CA GLN A 45 3.79 9.91 -11.95
C GLN A 45 2.59 10.63 -12.58
N PHE A 46 1.53 9.89 -12.93
CA PHE A 46 0.29 10.47 -13.44
C PHE A 46 -0.32 11.43 -12.42
N LEU A 47 -0.50 10.98 -11.17
CA LEU A 47 -1.09 11.77 -10.09
C LEU A 47 -0.28 13.03 -9.78
N MET A 48 1.05 12.95 -9.73
CA MET A 48 1.93 14.12 -9.52
C MET A 48 1.78 15.15 -10.65
N LYS A 49 1.62 14.70 -11.91
CA LYS A 49 1.43 15.61 -13.04
C LYS A 49 0.03 16.20 -13.09
N THR A 50 -1.02 15.46 -12.72
CA THR A 50 -2.41 15.94 -12.78
C THR A 50 -2.82 16.81 -11.59
N SER A 51 -2.24 16.58 -10.40
CA SER A 51 -2.63 17.30 -9.18
C SER A 51 -1.96 18.66 -9.01
N GLN A 52 -0.99 19.02 -9.87
CA GLN A 52 -0.07 20.17 -9.68
C GLN A 52 0.66 20.20 -8.33
N MET A 53 0.51 19.15 -7.50
CA MET A 53 1.16 19.04 -6.21
C MET A 53 2.52 18.37 -6.40
N GLN A 54 3.59 19.16 -6.28
CA GLN A 54 4.97 18.67 -6.13
C GLN A 54 5.22 18.11 -4.71
N HIS A 55 4.24 17.49 -4.08
CA HIS A 55 4.46 16.92 -2.77
C HIS A 55 5.09 15.53 -2.85
N ASP A 56 5.82 15.20 -1.79
CA ASP A 56 6.62 13.99 -1.64
C ASP A 56 5.87 12.75 -2.13
N ASP A 57 6.62 11.85 -2.74
CA ASP A 57 6.10 10.61 -3.28
C ASP A 57 5.51 9.75 -2.15
N SER A 58 4.17 9.76 -2.06
CA SER A 58 3.46 9.06 -1.00
C SER A 58 3.77 7.56 -0.99
N ILE A 59 4.07 6.96 -2.14
CA ILE A 59 4.43 5.54 -2.21
C ILE A 59 5.78 5.29 -1.55
N VAL A 60 6.75 6.18 -1.74
CA VAL A 60 8.05 6.08 -1.04
C VAL A 60 7.87 6.26 0.46
N SER A 61 7.08 7.26 0.86
CA SER A 61 6.80 7.53 2.28
C SER A 61 6.14 6.34 2.97
N GLU A 62 5.19 5.66 2.30
CA GLU A 62 4.54 4.49 2.84
C GLU A 62 5.49 3.29 2.95
N ILE A 63 6.37 3.07 1.97
CA ILE A 63 7.39 2.02 2.06
C ILE A 63 8.35 2.29 3.22
N ASP A 64 8.72 3.55 3.44
CA ASP A 64 9.57 3.95 4.59
C ASP A 64 8.87 3.70 5.92
N ARG A 65 7.59 4.05 6.03
CA ARG A 65 6.77 3.71 7.20
C ARG A 65 6.76 2.21 7.47
N MET A 66 6.55 1.37 6.45
CA MET A 66 6.58 -0.09 6.61
C MET A 66 7.95 -0.60 7.08
N ILE A 67 9.04 -0.03 6.57
CA ILE A 67 10.40 -0.40 7.01
C ILE A 67 10.61 -0.02 8.49
N ASP A 68 10.14 1.15 8.90
CA ASP A 68 10.26 1.62 10.29
C ASP A 68 9.41 0.77 11.25
N GLU A 69 8.18 0.44 10.87
CA GLU A 69 7.30 -0.47 11.62
C GLU A 69 7.97 -1.85 11.81
N GLU A 70 8.51 -2.44 10.74
CA GLU A 70 9.23 -3.72 10.82
C GLU A 70 10.51 -3.64 11.66
N ASN A 71 11.23 -2.52 11.57
CA ASN A 71 12.42 -2.29 12.40
C ASN A 71 12.05 -2.28 13.89
N VAL A 72 10.96 -1.60 14.27
CA VAL A 72 10.46 -1.59 15.66
C VAL A 72 10.04 -2.98 16.11
N ILE A 73 9.30 -3.74 15.29
CA ILE A 73 8.90 -5.11 15.59
C ILE A 73 10.13 -6.01 15.81
N SER A 74 11.15 -5.86 14.96
CA SER A 74 12.37 -6.66 15.03
C SER A 74 13.26 -6.39 16.26
N GLN A 75 13.08 -5.23 16.91
CA GLN A 75 13.79 -4.85 18.13
C GLN A 75 13.14 -5.41 19.41
N GLY A 76 11.94 -6.02 19.32
CA GLY A 76 11.26 -6.70 20.42
C GLY A 76 11.89 -8.04 20.84
N GLU A 77 11.33 -8.67 21.88
CA GLU A 77 11.94 -9.82 22.60
C GLU A 77 12.13 -11.11 21.79
N THR A 78 11.66 -11.19 20.54
CA THR A 78 12.11 -12.26 19.64
C THR A 78 12.16 -11.78 18.20
N PRO A 79 13.33 -11.32 17.72
CA PRO A 79 13.53 -11.02 16.30
C PRO A 79 13.33 -12.32 15.52
N ARG A 80 12.23 -12.44 14.79
CA ARG A 80 12.05 -13.58 13.89
C ARG A 80 12.85 -13.28 12.63
N ASP A 81 13.67 -14.22 12.18
CA ASP A 81 14.43 -14.10 10.93
C ASP A 81 13.54 -13.72 9.73
N LEU A 82 12.24 -14.02 9.83
CA LEU A 82 11.22 -13.59 8.88
C LEU A 82 11.09 -12.06 8.79
N ASN A 83 11.06 -11.32 9.92
CA ASN A 83 10.96 -9.86 9.90
C ASN A 83 12.20 -9.22 9.29
N LYS A 84 13.40 -9.78 9.55
CA LYS A 84 14.65 -9.32 8.90
C LYS A 84 14.58 -9.51 7.39
N LYS A 85 14.14 -10.69 6.93
CA LYS A 85 13.93 -10.97 5.49
C LYS A 85 12.89 -10.06 4.87
N LEU A 86 11.79 -9.79 5.57
CA LEU A 86 10.74 -8.87 5.13
C LEU A 86 11.29 -7.45 4.98
N MET A 87 12.04 -6.95 5.97
CA MET A 87 12.70 -5.65 5.90
C MET A 87 13.67 -5.56 4.71
N GLU A 88 14.48 -6.58 4.45
CA GLU A 88 15.36 -6.62 3.27
C GLU A 88 14.55 -6.56 1.96
N LYS A 89 13.44 -7.28 1.89
CA LYS A 89 12.53 -7.26 0.73
C LYS A 89 11.86 -5.90 0.55
N LEU A 90 11.45 -5.23 1.64
CA LEU A 90 10.90 -3.87 1.59
C LEU A 90 11.94 -2.85 1.08
N LYS A 91 13.21 -2.96 1.51
CA LYS A 91 14.30 -2.12 0.99
C LYS A 91 14.57 -2.37 -0.50
N GLN A 92 14.53 -3.63 -0.94
CA GLN A 92 14.63 -3.99 -2.36
C GLN A 92 13.45 -3.42 -3.16
N LEU A 93 12.24 -3.52 -2.61
CA LEU A 93 11.01 -2.97 -3.19
C LEU A 93 11.14 -1.45 -3.38
N LYS A 94 11.56 -0.71 -2.33
CA LYS A 94 11.83 0.74 -2.41
C LYS A 94 12.78 1.07 -3.56
N THR A 95 13.89 0.35 -3.63
CA THR A 95 14.92 0.56 -4.65
C THR A 95 14.37 0.31 -6.06
N ASN A 96 13.61 -0.78 -6.24
CA ASN A 96 13.02 -1.14 -7.53
C ASN A 96 11.97 -0.13 -7.96
N TYR A 97 11.11 0.32 -7.05
CA TYR A 97 10.14 1.37 -7.29
C TYR A 97 10.83 2.68 -7.75
N GLN A 98 11.84 3.14 -7.01
CA GLN A 98 12.57 4.37 -7.36
C GLN A 98 13.25 4.27 -8.73
N LYS A 99 13.80 3.11 -9.09
CA LYS A 99 14.34 2.85 -10.44
C LYS A 99 13.26 2.99 -11.51
N GLN A 100 12.09 2.37 -11.31
CA GLN A 100 10.97 2.44 -12.26
C GLN A 100 10.41 3.86 -12.38
N LYS A 101 10.29 4.58 -11.26
CA LYS A 101 9.90 5.99 -11.26
C LYS A 101 10.86 6.84 -12.09
N ASN A 102 12.16 6.76 -11.81
CA ASN A 102 13.18 7.51 -12.55
C ASN A 102 13.18 7.18 -14.04
N GLN A 103 12.96 5.92 -14.42
CA GLN A 103 12.80 5.51 -15.82
C GLN A 103 11.56 6.13 -16.45
N THR A 104 10.43 6.11 -15.75
CA THR A 104 9.17 6.66 -16.25
C THR A 104 9.23 8.19 -16.37
N GLU A 105 9.91 8.88 -15.45
CA GLU A 105 10.18 10.33 -15.50
C GLU A 105 11.09 10.71 -16.66
N ARG A 106 12.19 9.98 -16.87
CA ARG A 106 13.13 10.22 -17.98
C ARG A 106 12.48 10.05 -19.34
N ASN A 107 11.57 9.10 -19.48
CA ASN A 107 10.92 8.83 -20.75
C ASN A 107 9.91 9.92 -21.14
N GLN A 108 9.55 10.84 -20.24
CA GLN A 108 8.63 11.99 -20.40
C GLN A 108 7.24 11.70 -20.98
N SER A 109 6.99 10.50 -21.48
CA SER A 109 5.70 9.97 -21.88
C SER A 109 4.80 10.00 -20.65
N ILE A 110 3.78 10.85 -20.70
CA ILE A 110 2.67 10.78 -19.75
C ILE A 110 2.06 9.40 -19.98
N SER A 111 2.07 8.56 -18.95
CA SER A 111 1.32 7.30 -19.01
C SER A 111 -0.13 7.69 -19.26
N ASP A 112 -0.67 7.33 -20.43
CA ASP A 112 -2.05 7.61 -20.76
C ASP A 112 -2.95 6.89 -19.74
N LEU A 113 -4.05 7.52 -19.37
CA LEU A 113 -5.02 6.98 -18.43
C LEU A 113 -5.48 5.57 -18.88
N ALA A 114 -5.59 5.34 -20.18
CA ALA A 114 -5.86 4.02 -20.75
C ALA A 114 -4.79 2.96 -20.40
N GLU A 115 -3.50 3.33 -20.43
CA GLU A 115 -2.41 2.44 -20.04
C GLU A 115 -2.48 2.09 -18.55
N ILE A 116 -2.80 3.07 -17.71
CA ILE A 116 -2.96 2.87 -16.26
C ILE A 116 -4.13 1.93 -15.97
N TYR A 117 -5.28 2.11 -16.64
CA TYR A 117 -6.41 1.20 -16.48
C TYR A 117 -6.10 -0.22 -16.93
N ASN A 118 -5.33 -0.39 -18.01
CA ASN A 118 -4.88 -1.71 -18.46
C ASN A 118 -4.00 -2.38 -17.39
N LEU A 119 -3.05 -1.65 -16.82
CA LEU A 119 -2.19 -2.16 -15.75
C LEU A 119 -2.98 -2.52 -14.49
N LEU A 120 -3.93 -1.69 -14.09
CA LEU A 120 -4.82 -1.96 -12.95
C LEU A 120 -5.69 -3.21 -13.19
N ASN A 121 -6.15 -3.44 -14.43
CA ASN A 121 -6.91 -4.64 -14.76
C ASN A 121 -6.04 -5.91 -14.70
N LEU A 122 -4.77 -5.84 -15.09
CA LEU A 122 -3.84 -6.96 -14.92
C LEU A 122 -3.63 -7.28 -13.42
N LEU A 123 -3.56 -6.26 -12.56
CA LEU A 123 -3.40 -6.46 -11.12
C LEU A 123 -4.61 -7.12 -10.45
N LYS A 124 -5.83 -6.91 -10.95
CA LYS A 124 -7.05 -7.59 -10.46
C LYS A 124 -7.01 -9.11 -10.68
N GLY A 125 -6.14 -9.59 -11.57
CA GLY A 125 -5.91 -11.02 -11.77
C GLY A 125 -5.08 -11.67 -10.65
N ILE A 126 -4.43 -10.87 -9.79
CA ILE A 126 -3.53 -11.37 -8.75
C ILE A 126 -4.33 -11.59 -7.44
N PRO A 127 -4.44 -12.83 -6.93
CA PRO A 127 -5.25 -13.12 -5.74
C PRO A 127 -4.87 -12.28 -4.51
N MET A 128 -3.57 -12.14 -4.24
CA MET A 128 -3.08 -11.34 -3.10
C MET A 128 -3.51 -9.86 -3.18
N VAL A 129 -3.55 -9.29 -4.38
CA VAL A 129 -3.98 -7.90 -4.59
C VAL A 129 -5.48 -7.76 -4.28
N ASN A 130 -6.30 -8.75 -4.68
CA ASN A 130 -7.73 -8.72 -4.40
C ASN A 130 -8.03 -8.76 -2.91
N ILE A 131 -7.30 -9.57 -2.13
CA ILE A 131 -7.42 -9.60 -0.66
C ILE A 131 -7.17 -8.20 -0.08
N GLN A 132 -6.12 -7.51 -0.53
CA GLN A 132 -5.80 -6.17 -0.05
C GLN A 132 -6.83 -5.13 -0.49
N LEU A 133 -7.33 -5.21 -1.73
CA LEU A 133 -8.39 -4.33 -2.21
C LEU A 133 -9.69 -4.52 -1.42
N ASP A 134 -10.04 -5.75 -1.07
CA ASP A 134 -11.22 -6.04 -0.27
C ASP A 134 -11.07 -5.56 1.18
N ALA A 135 -9.88 -5.71 1.77
CA ALA A 135 -9.57 -5.13 3.08
C ALA A 135 -9.73 -3.59 3.08
N ILE A 136 -9.24 -2.91 2.04
CA ILE A 136 -9.41 -1.46 1.87
C ILE A 136 -10.89 -1.09 1.74
N LYS A 137 -11.66 -1.80 0.91
CA LYS A 137 -13.11 -1.55 0.78
C LYS A 137 -13.84 -1.72 2.10
N ASN A 138 -13.54 -2.79 2.84
CA ASN A 138 -14.14 -3.07 4.13
C ASN A 138 -13.81 -1.96 5.15
N TYR A 139 -12.56 -1.49 5.16
CA TYR A 139 -12.15 -0.36 5.99
C TYR A 139 -12.89 0.93 5.62
N GLN A 140 -12.95 1.27 4.32
CA GLN A 140 -13.67 2.45 3.83
C GLN A 140 -15.15 2.41 4.19
N GLN A 141 -15.80 1.25 4.04
CA GLN A 141 -17.19 1.06 4.42
C GLN A 141 -17.40 1.26 5.92
N THR A 142 -16.53 0.69 6.75
CA THR A 142 -16.55 0.88 8.20
C THR A 142 -16.40 2.36 8.58
N LEU A 143 -15.50 3.09 7.91
CA LEU A 143 -15.29 4.53 8.12
C LEU A 143 -16.52 5.37 7.74
N LEU A 144 -17.18 5.03 6.63
CA LEU A 144 -18.42 5.69 6.20
C LEU A 144 -19.54 5.44 7.20
N GLU A 145 -19.70 4.20 7.67
CA GLU A 145 -20.70 3.83 8.67
C GLU A 145 -20.44 4.52 10.02
N SER A 146 -19.18 4.62 10.47
CA SER A 146 -18.85 5.35 11.71
C SER A 146 -19.14 6.83 11.60
N ASN A 147 -18.87 7.46 10.44
CA ASN A 147 -19.16 8.86 10.20
C ASN A 147 -20.67 9.14 10.12
N GLN A 148 -21.46 8.23 9.56
CA GLN A 148 -22.92 8.34 9.54
C GLN A 148 -23.53 8.24 10.95
N ARG A 149 -23.02 7.35 11.81
CA ARG A 149 -23.46 7.23 13.22
C ARG A 149 -23.14 8.50 14.05
N HIS A 150 -22.05 9.20 13.74
CA HIS A 150 -21.71 10.48 14.37
C HIS A 150 -22.64 11.64 13.94
N ILE A 151 -23.15 11.62 12.70
CA ILE A 151 -24.12 12.62 12.23
C ILE A 151 -25.50 12.39 12.86
N SER A 152 -25.93 11.13 13.02
CA SER A 152 -27.22 10.80 13.65
C SER A 152 -27.29 11.10 15.15
N THR A 153 -26.15 11.11 15.85
CA THR A 153 -26.07 11.45 17.29
C THR A 153 -25.93 12.94 17.57
N THR A 154 -25.64 13.76 16.56
CA THR A 154 -25.48 15.22 16.70
C THR A 154 -26.80 15.99 16.47
N LYS A 155 -27.88 15.32 16.04
CA LYS A 155 -29.24 15.90 15.93
C LYS A 155 -30.14 15.57 17.12
N ILE A 156 -29.66 15.69 18.36
CA ILE A 156 -30.54 15.88 19.53
C ILE A 156 -29.88 16.85 20.50
N LYS A 157 -30.16 18.14 20.32
CA LYS A 157 -30.55 19.11 21.37
C LYS A 157 -30.89 20.45 20.74
#